data_AF-A0A521L2C6-F1
#
_entry.id   AF-A0A521L2C6-F1
#
_cell.length_a   1.000
_cell.length_b   1.000
_cell.length_c   1.000
_cell.angle_alpha   90.00
_cell.angle_beta   90.00
_cell.angle_gamma   90.00
#
_symmetry.space_group_name_H-M   'P 1'
#
loop_
_entity.id
_entity.type
_entity.pdbx_description
1 polymer ?
#
loop_
_entity_poly.entity_id
_entity_poly.type
_entity_poly.pdbx_seq_one_letter_code
_entity_poly.pdbx_strand_id
1 'polypeptide(L)'
;MTNPLQKSKTGMAYSAPMIDESATQSVTIVDATVVSSRIAEKYVRFHQILKVPVPKKLVFINPPQVPEDMFSIEIARMKGYYAYPPIGLLYLCAVARTVYPDIELRVLDLNFEMLKRCHEISFRYDFWKELLWEELRLDRSTHVGVSCMFGATKPIFMEITAWLHQQFPDLPVLVGGVQASYDFQELLEQRCAEVVFQRESESSFRTFLRNCMRARASLSVAPPHGVAFGCDGEVIECPGMDLPSEEDIDLDIRPFYDLIPIAEYHRYGSLAAFSRYNGEDKPFATVLAKRGCRAQC
;
A
#
# COMPACT_ATOMS: atom_id res chain seq x y z
N MET A 1 68.15 12.05 26.29
CA MET A 1 67.69 12.95 27.37
C MET A 1 66.18 13.14 27.19
N THR A 2 65.37 12.20 27.67
CA THR A 2 64.70 12.19 28.99
C THR A 2 63.55 13.20 29.13
N ASN A 3 62.35 12.70 28.79
CA ASN A 3 61.14 12.66 29.64
C ASN A 3 60.37 13.98 29.92
N PRO A 4 59.15 13.92 30.50
CA PRO A 4 57.86 14.13 29.82
C PRO A 4 57.06 15.25 30.53
N LEU A 5 55.73 15.36 30.39
CA LEU A 5 54.72 15.92 31.33
C LEU A 5 53.45 16.25 30.50
N GLN A 6 52.20 16.10 30.93
CA GLN A 6 51.55 15.39 32.02
C GLN A 6 50.03 15.49 31.71
N LYS A 7 49.28 14.43 32.01
CA LYS A 7 47.81 14.40 31.97
C LYS A 7 47.23 15.37 33.02
N SER A 8 46.17 16.10 32.69
CA SER A 8 45.20 16.58 33.70
C SER A 8 43.81 16.04 33.36
N LYS A 9 43.27 15.27 34.31
CA LYS A 9 41.88 14.84 34.38
C LYS A 9 41.10 15.93 35.12
N THR A 10 40.03 16.44 34.54
CA THR A 10 38.97 17.14 35.29
C THR A 10 37.69 16.34 35.12
N GLY A 11 37.24 15.76 36.24
CA GLY A 11 35.98 15.05 36.33
C GLY A 11 34.82 16.03 36.38
N MET A 12 33.81 15.81 35.54
CA MET A 12 32.47 16.34 35.72
C MET A 12 31.59 15.19 36.19
N ALA A 13 31.20 15.26 37.46
CA ALA A 13 30.19 14.39 38.04
C ALA A 13 28.82 14.80 37.50
N TYR A 14 28.20 13.94 36.70
CA TYR A 14 26.78 14.04 36.37
C TYR A 14 25.97 13.36 37.47
N SER A 15 25.30 14.16 38.30
CA SER A 15 24.30 13.72 39.25
C SER A 15 23.03 13.32 38.50
N ALA A 16 22.64 12.04 38.58
CA ALA A 16 21.36 11.55 38.07
C ALA A 16 20.21 12.10 38.93
N PRO A 17 19.10 12.57 38.34
CA PRO A 17 17.91 12.91 39.10
C PRO A 17 17.24 11.63 39.63
N MET A 18 16.88 11.67 40.92
CA MET A 18 16.09 10.65 41.60
C MET A 18 14.73 10.50 40.93
N ILE A 19 14.39 9.27 40.55
CA ILE A 19 13.05 8.89 40.09
C ILE A 19 12.17 8.73 41.33
N ASP A 20 11.11 9.52 41.41
CA ASP A 20 10.05 9.42 42.39
C ASP A 20 9.21 8.16 42.12
N GLU A 21 9.38 7.14 42.98
CA GLU A 21 8.60 5.91 43.01
C GLU A 21 7.24 6.15 43.70
N SER A 22 6.32 6.88 43.07
CA SER A 22 4.93 6.93 43.58
C SER A 22 3.87 7.34 42.54
N ALA A 23 3.68 6.53 41.50
CA ALA A 23 2.46 6.60 40.69
C ALA A 23 2.11 5.25 40.06
N THR A 24 1.62 4.32 40.87
CA THR A 24 1.03 3.06 40.38
C THR A 24 -0.35 3.36 39.78
N GLN A 25 -0.38 3.80 38.52
CA GLN A 25 -1.62 3.77 37.73
C GLN A 25 -1.98 2.32 37.47
N SER A 26 -3.15 1.90 37.96
CA SER A 26 -3.74 0.60 37.72
C SER A 26 -4.06 0.43 36.23
N VAL A 27 -3.11 -0.08 35.47
CA VAL A 27 -3.33 -0.59 34.12
C VAL A 27 -4.28 -1.78 34.25
N THR A 28 -5.49 -1.62 33.72
CA THR A 28 -6.45 -2.73 33.64
C THR A 28 -5.87 -3.72 32.63
N ILE A 29 -5.37 -4.86 33.10
CA ILE A 29 -4.89 -5.95 32.26
C ILE A 29 -6.12 -6.53 31.58
N VAL A 30 -6.43 -6.02 30.38
CA VAL A 30 -7.43 -6.64 29.51
C VAL A 30 -6.82 -7.95 29.02
N ASP A 31 -7.47 -9.06 29.32
CA ASP A 31 -7.03 -10.41 28.98
C ASP A 31 -6.85 -10.55 27.45
N ALA A 32 -5.69 -11.02 27.00
CA ALA A 32 -5.35 -11.20 25.59
C ALA A 32 -6.36 -12.11 24.86
N THR A 33 -6.98 -13.04 25.59
CA THR A 33 -8.02 -13.93 25.07
C THR A 33 -9.30 -13.16 24.71
N VAL A 34 -9.65 -12.14 25.50
CA VAL A 34 -10.81 -11.27 25.28
C VAL A 34 -10.56 -10.25 24.17
N VAL A 35 -9.34 -9.73 24.07
CA VAL A 35 -8.94 -8.85 22.94
C VAL A 35 -9.05 -9.62 21.62
N SER A 36 -8.55 -10.86 21.59
CA SER A 36 -8.63 -11.75 20.43
C SER A 36 -10.09 -12.07 20.03
N SER A 37 -10.97 -12.34 21.01
CA SER A 37 -12.39 -12.61 20.72
C SER A 37 -13.12 -11.38 20.17
N ARG A 38 -12.86 -10.18 20.73
CA ARG A 38 -13.46 -8.92 20.23
C ARG A 38 -13.05 -8.62 18.79
N ILE A 39 -11.77 -8.80 18.45
CA ILE A 39 -11.29 -8.57 17.08
C ILE A 39 -11.98 -9.53 16.11
N ALA A 40 -12.09 -10.81 16.47
CA ALA A 40 -12.77 -11.80 15.64
C ALA A 40 -14.26 -11.45 15.40
N GLU A 41 -14.99 -11.07 16.44
CA GLU A 41 -16.39 -10.63 16.33
C GLU A 41 -16.54 -9.40 15.42
N LYS A 42 -15.70 -8.38 15.62
CA LYS A 42 -15.68 -7.18 14.79
C LYS A 42 -15.33 -7.50 13.34
N TYR A 43 -14.42 -8.44 13.10
CA TYR A 43 -14.04 -8.85 11.76
C TYR A 43 -15.16 -9.60 11.01
N VAL A 44 -15.90 -10.47 11.71
CA VAL A 44 -17.11 -11.11 11.15
C VAL A 44 -18.13 -10.04 10.75
N ARG A 45 -18.37 -9.07 11.63
CA ARG A 45 -19.30 -7.96 11.35
C ARG A 45 -18.82 -7.08 10.20
N PHE A 46 -17.53 -6.80 10.10
CA PHE A 46 -16.92 -6.08 8.99
C PHE A 46 -17.26 -6.76 7.65
N HIS A 47 -17.12 -8.09 7.54
CA HIS A 47 -17.50 -8.83 6.34
C HIS A 47 -19.00 -8.75 6.02
N GLN A 48 -19.87 -8.64 7.02
CA GLN A 48 -21.31 -8.50 6.83
C GLN A 48 -21.71 -7.10 6.32
N ILE A 49 -20.95 -6.06 6.64
CA ILE A 49 -21.22 -4.68 6.22
C ILE A 49 -20.54 -4.31 4.90
N LEU A 50 -19.57 -5.10 4.44
CA LEU A 50 -18.97 -4.94 3.11
C LEU A 50 -20.05 -5.04 2.02
N LYS A 51 -20.20 -3.96 1.26
CA LYS A 51 -21.21 -3.83 0.20
C LYS A 51 -21.00 -4.82 -0.94
N VAL A 52 -19.74 -5.12 -1.24
CA VAL A 52 -19.35 -6.22 -2.13
C VAL A 52 -18.66 -7.27 -1.26
N PRO A 53 -19.36 -8.32 -0.81
CA PRO A 53 -18.76 -9.31 0.09
C PRO A 53 -17.78 -10.25 -0.63
N VAL A 54 -17.98 -10.49 -1.94
CA VAL A 54 -17.09 -11.30 -2.78
C VAL A 54 -16.81 -10.55 -4.08
N PRO A 55 -15.56 -10.15 -4.34
CA PRO A 55 -15.21 -9.52 -5.60
C PRO A 55 -15.16 -10.56 -6.72
N LYS A 56 -15.71 -10.24 -7.88
CA LYS A 56 -15.41 -10.95 -9.14
C LYS A 56 -14.27 -10.29 -9.91
N LYS A 57 -14.01 -9.02 -9.60
CA LYS A 57 -12.99 -8.19 -10.20
C LYS A 57 -12.17 -7.47 -9.13
N LEU A 58 -10.87 -7.41 -9.33
CA LEU A 58 -9.97 -6.54 -8.56
C LEU A 58 -9.34 -5.53 -9.50
N VAL A 59 -9.45 -4.25 -9.13
CA VAL A 59 -8.74 -3.16 -9.82
C VAL A 59 -7.72 -2.59 -8.86
N PHE A 60 -6.44 -2.71 -9.20
CA PHE A 60 -5.36 -2.14 -8.43
C PHE A 60 -4.89 -0.83 -9.05
N ILE A 61 -4.79 0.22 -8.25
CA ILE A 61 -4.44 1.58 -8.67
C ILE A 61 -3.10 1.95 -8.05
N ASN A 62 -2.16 2.34 -8.92
CA ASN A 62 -0.94 3.04 -8.53
C ASN A 62 -1.13 4.54 -8.82
N PRO A 63 -1.27 5.41 -7.79
CA PRO A 63 -1.50 6.84 -7.99
C PRO A 63 -0.36 7.55 -8.72
N PRO A 64 -0.60 8.74 -9.30
CA PRO A 64 0.46 9.63 -9.75
C PRO A 64 1.49 9.90 -8.65
N GLN A 65 2.78 9.86 -8.99
CA GLN A 65 3.85 10.04 -8.00
C GLN A 65 4.26 11.49 -7.77
N VAL A 66 3.75 12.41 -8.60
CA VAL A 66 4.06 13.83 -8.55
C VAL A 66 2.75 14.59 -8.54
N PRO A 67 2.38 15.25 -7.42
CA PRO A 67 1.21 16.12 -7.32
C PRO A 67 1.13 17.17 -8.43
N GLU A 68 -0.09 17.61 -8.75
CA GLU A 68 -0.37 18.54 -9.85
C GLU A 68 0.43 19.83 -9.78
N ASP A 69 0.51 20.42 -8.59
CA ASP A 69 1.23 21.67 -8.32
C ASP A 69 2.76 21.54 -8.47
N MET A 70 3.29 20.32 -8.44
CA MET A 70 4.70 20.00 -8.64
C MET A 70 5.00 19.33 -9.99
N PHE A 71 3.97 19.05 -10.79
CA PHE A 71 4.13 18.37 -12.07
C PHE A 71 4.49 19.34 -13.19
N SER A 72 5.68 19.16 -13.77
CA SER A 72 6.14 19.91 -14.93
C SER A 72 6.08 19.05 -16.19
N ILE A 73 5.25 19.48 -17.15
CA ILE A 73 5.13 18.83 -18.47
C ILE A 73 6.49 18.83 -19.20
N GLU A 74 7.27 19.91 -19.07
CA GLU A 74 8.60 20.00 -19.67
C GLU A 74 9.54 18.91 -19.11
N ILE A 75 9.60 18.79 -17.78
CA ILE A 75 10.41 17.76 -17.11
C ILE A 75 9.93 16.35 -17.48
N ALA A 76 8.62 16.12 -17.50
CA ALA A 76 8.04 14.83 -17.86
C ALA A 76 8.42 14.41 -19.28
N ARG A 77 8.29 15.31 -20.27
CA ARG A 77 8.64 15.06 -21.67
C ARG A 77 10.13 14.80 -21.88
N MET A 78 10.98 15.33 -21.00
CA MET A 78 12.42 15.01 -20.94
C MET A 78 12.72 13.74 -20.11
N LYS A 79 11.72 12.90 -19.83
CA LYS A 79 11.84 11.67 -19.02
C LYS A 79 12.44 11.94 -17.63
N GLY A 80 12.10 13.12 -17.09
CA GLY A 80 12.59 13.68 -15.84
C GLY A 80 12.08 12.99 -14.59
N TYR A 81 10.90 12.37 -14.68
CA TYR A 81 10.25 11.66 -13.59
C TYR A 81 10.50 10.15 -13.65
N TYR A 82 10.27 9.50 -12.51
CA TYR A 82 10.41 8.06 -12.41
C TYR A 82 9.16 7.33 -12.91
N ALA A 83 9.38 6.27 -13.69
CA ALA A 83 8.35 5.36 -14.17
C ALA A 83 8.67 3.95 -13.68
N TYR A 84 8.54 3.72 -12.37
CA TYR A 84 8.69 2.38 -11.80
C TYR A 84 7.42 1.57 -12.01
N PRO A 85 7.49 0.37 -12.63
CA PRO A 85 6.36 -0.55 -12.67
C PRO A 85 5.89 -0.88 -11.24
N PRO A 86 4.57 -1.00 -10.99
CA PRO A 86 4.02 -1.24 -9.67
C PRO A 86 4.10 -2.73 -9.30
N ILE A 87 5.33 -3.25 -9.17
CA ILE A 87 5.61 -4.69 -8.96
C ILE A 87 4.86 -5.26 -7.75
N GLY A 88 4.72 -4.50 -6.66
CA GLY A 88 3.95 -4.94 -5.50
C GLY A 88 2.49 -5.26 -5.83
N LEU A 89 1.86 -4.51 -6.74
CA LEU A 89 0.49 -4.78 -7.20
C LEU A 89 0.43 -6.06 -8.06
N LEU A 90 1.49 -6.38 -8.81
CA LEU A 90 1.57 -7.64 -9.56
C LEU A 90 1.69 -8.87 -8.63
N TYR A 91 2.38 -8.74 -7.50
CA TYR A 91 2.39 -9.76 -6.46
C TYR A 91 0.98 -9.98 -5.88
N LEU A 92 0.23 -8.91 -5.58
CA LEU A 92 -1.16 -9.03 -5.13
C LEU A 92 -2.07 -9.67 -6.19
N CYS A 93 -1.85 -9.39 -7.48
CA CYS A 93 -2.54 -10.06 -8.58
C CYS A 93 -2.25 -11.57 -8.59
N ALA A 94 -0.98 -11.95 -8.42
CA ALA A 94 -0.59 -13.35 -8.32
C ALA A 94 -1.21 -14.04 -7.10
N VAL A 95 -1.20 -13.40 -5.93
CA VAL A 95 -1.88 -13.90 -4.72
C VAL A 95 -3.37 -14.10 -5.00
N ALA A 96 -4.05 -13.10 -5.59
CA ALA A 96 -5.46 -13.19 -5.90
C ALA A 96 -5.77 -14.38 -6.82
N ARG A 97 -4.96 -14.62 -7.85
CA ARG A 97 -5.12 -15.75 -8.78
C ARG A 97 -4.99 -17.10 -8.09
N THR A 98 -4.15 -17.23 -7.06
CA THR A 98 -4.06 -18.48 -6.27
C THR A 98 -5.29 -18.75 -5.41
N VAL A 99 -6.04 -17.71 -5.01
CA VAL A 99 -7.24 -17.85 -4.17
C VAL A 99 -8.48 -18.01 -5.03
N TYR A 100 -8.57 -17.24 -6.12
CA TYR A 100 -9.69 -17.28 -7.06
C TYR A 100 -9.16 -17.30 -8.51
N PRO A 101 -9.03 -18.50 -9.11
CA PRO A 101 -8.43 -18.66 -10.44
C PRO A 101 -9.11 -17.86 -11.56
N ASP A 102 -10.41 -17.61 -11.47
CA ASP A 102 -11.19 -16.93 -12.51
C ASP A 102 -11.42 -15.43 -12.21
N ILE A 103 -10.78 -14.88 -11.17
CA ILE A 103 -10.97 -13.47 -10.82
C ILE A 103 -10.47 -12.55 -11.95
N GLU A 104 -11.26 -11.54 -12.31
CA GLU A 104 -10.81 -10.51 -13.23
C GLU A 104 -9.81 -9.60 -12.53
N LEU A 105 -8.68 -9.33 -13.16
CA LEU A 105 -7.61 -8.51 -12.60
C LEU A 105 -7.30 -7.34 -13.53
N ARG A 106 -7.19 -6.16 -12.95
CA ARG A 106 -6.78 -4.94 -13.64
C ARG A 106 -5.75 -4.19 -12.81
N VAL A 107 -4.73 -3.65 -13.48
CA VAL A 107 -3.78 -2.71 -12.88
C VAL A 107 -3.85 -1.41 -13.66
N LEU A 108 -4.15 -0.33 -12.95
CA LEU A 108 -4.19 1.03 -13.48
C LEU A 108 -3.01 1.79 -12.88
N ASP A 109 -1.93 1.89 -13.65
CA ASP A 109 -0.79 2.71 -13.27
C ASP A 109 -1.02 4.15 -13.71
N LEU A 110 -1.66 4.94 -12.83
CA LEU A 110 -1.95 6.34 -13.09
C LEU A 110 -0.67 7.18 -13.19
N ASN A 111 0.41 6.78 -12.53
CA ASN A 111 1.70 7.45 -12.72
C ASN A 111 2.22 7.25 -14.15
N PHE A 112 2.19 6.02 -14.66
CA PHE A 112 2.58 5.76 -16.05
C PHE A 112 1.65 6.48 -17.04
N GLU A 113 0.34 6.42 -16.84
CA GLU A 113 -0.63 7.10 -17.71
C GLU A 113 -0.44 8.62 -17.72
N MET A 114 -0.16 9.24 -16.56
CA MET A 114 0.17 10.67 -16.47
C MET A 114 1.38 11.02 -17.34
N LEU A 115 2.47 10.25 -17.20
CA LEU A 115 3.71 10.47 -17.94
C LEU A 115 3.54 10.23 -19.45
N LYS A 116 2.69 9.30 -19.85
CA LYS A 116 2.36 9.06 -21.26
C LYS A 116 1.49 10.17 -21.84
N ARG A 117 0.38 10.49 -21.16
CA ARG A 117 -0.63 11.45 -21.64
C ARG A 117 -0.12 12.89 -21.66
N CYS A 118 0.89 13.26 -20.86
CA CYS A 118 1.46 14.62 -20.91
C CYS A 118 2.15 14.97 -22.24
N HIS A 119 2.36 13.99 -23.14
CA HIS A 119 2.80 14.22 -24.52
C HIS A 119 1.67 14.68 -25.44
N GLU A 120 0.40 14.51 -25.04
CA GLU A 120 -0.77 14.97 -25.78
C GLU A 120 -0.99 16.48 -25.57
N ILE A 121 -1.53 17.15 -26.59
CA ILE A 121 -1.83 18.60 -26.54
C ILE A 121 -2.95 18.88 -25.54
N SER A 122 -3.91 17.97 -25.42
CA SER A 122 -5.10 18.09 -24.56
C SER A 122 -4.89 17.57 -23.13
N PHE A 123 -3.65 17.33 -22.72
CA PHE A 123 -3.37 16.79 -21.39
C PHE A 123 -3.98 17.66 -20.28
N ARG A 124 -4.65 16.98 -19.35
CA ARG A 124 -5.10 17.53 -18.08
C ARG A 124 -4.69 16.59 -16.97
N TYR A 125 -4.27 17.13 -15.83
CA TYR A 125 -3.79 16.32 -14.72
C TYR A 125 -4.92 15.45 -14.12
N ASP A 126 -6.16 15.91 -14.19
CA ASP A 126 -7.35 15.19 -13.70
C ASP A 126 -7.85 14.06 -14.63
N PHE A 127 -7.07 13.66 -15.64
CA PHE A 127 -7.39 12.56 -16.59
C PHE A 127 -7.81 11.26 -15.89
N TRP A 128 -7.27 11.02 -14.69
CA TRP A 128 -7.53 9.80 -13.93
C TRP A 128 -9.00 9.65 -13.56
N LYS A 129 -9.76 10.75 -13.41
CA LYS A 129 -11.20 10.71 -13.09
C LYS A 129 -11.98 10.00 -14.18
N GLU A 130 -11.69 10.32 -15.45
CA GLU A 130 -12.33 9.70 -16.61
C GLU A 130 -11.94 8.21 -16.71
N LEU A 131 -10.65 7.91 -16.54
CA LEU A 131 -10.15 6.53 -16.62
C LEU A 131 -10.75 5.63 -15.54
N LEU A 132 -10.84 6.10 -14.30
CA LEU A 132 -11.49 5.36 -13.21
C LEU A 132 -13.00 5.23 -13.42
N TRP A 133 -13.65 6.28 -13.93
CA TRP A 133 -15.07 6.24 -14.24
C TRP A 133 -15.38 5.16 -15.28
N GLU A 134 -14.63 5.12 -16.38
CA GLU A 134 -14.81 4.14 -17.43
C GLU A 134 -14.60 2.70 -16.95
N GLU A 135 -13.57 2.47 -16.13
CA GLU A 135 -13.25 1.14 -15.60
C GLU A 135 -14.32 0.64 -14.61
N LEU A 136 -14.86 1.52 -13.75
CA LEU A 136 -15.65 1.13 -12.59
C LEU A 136 -17.17 1.25 -12.79
N ARG A 137 -17.65 2.09 -13.73
CA ARG A 137 -19.09 2.41 -13.84
C ARG A 137 -20.02 1.25 -14.16
N LEU A 138 -19.51 0.20 -14.83
CA LEU A 138 -20.32 -0.93 -15.29
C LEU A 138 -20.29 -2.14 -14.35
N ASP A 139 -19.32 -2.23 -13.45
CA ASP A 139 -19.14 -3.40 -12.57
C ASP A 139 -19.39 -3.05 -11.11
N ARG A 140 -20.39 -3.72 -10.52
CA ARG A 140 -20.78 -3.56 -9.11
C ARG A 140 -20.17 -4.65 -8.21
N SER A 141 -19.35 -5.54 -8.76
CA SER A 141 -18.70 -6.65 -8.07
C SER A 141 -17.18 -6.48 -7.94
N THR A 142 -16.73 -5.24 -7.95
CA THR A 142 -15.32 -4.86 -7.89
C THR A 142 -14.89 -4.54 -6.46
N HIS A 143 -13.69 -4.97 -6.07
CA HIS A 143 -12.91 -4.28 -5.03
C HIS A 143 -11.80 -3.48 -5.69
N VAL A 144 -11.52 -2.29 -5.15
CA VAL A 144 -10.41 -1.45 -5.62
C VAL A 144 -9.30 -1.45 -4.58
N GLY A 145 -8.09 -1.84 -4.99
CA GLY A 145 -6.89 -1.66 -4.18
C GLY A 145 -6.15 -0.38 -4.58
N VAL A 146 -5.91 0.54 -3.66
CA VAL A 146 -5.14 1.78 -3.93
C VAL A 146 -3.84 1.75 -3.15
N SER A 147 -2.72 1.90 -3.86
CA SER A 147 -1.39 1.96 -3.22
C SER A 147 -1.12 3.33 -2.61
N CYS A 148 -0.61 3.37 -1.38
CA CYS A 148 -0.14 4.58 -0.71
C CYS A 148 1.28 4.35 -0.17
N MET A 149 2.27 4.71 -0.99
CA MET A 149 3.69 4.40 -0.74
C MET A 149 4.42 5.50 0.03
N PHE A 150 4.17 6.78 -0.30
CA PHE A 150 4.96 7.89 0.24
C PHE A 150 4.08 9.04 0.71
N GLY A 151 4.50 9.72 1.79
CA GLY A 151 3.82 10.92 2.29
C GLY A 151 3.67 12.01 1.23
N ALA A 152 4.65 12.20 0.35
CA ALA A 152 4.57 13.16 -0.76
C ALA A 152 3.43 12.87 -1.75
N THR A 153 3.01 11.60 -1.87
CA THR A 153 1.92 11.14 -2.74
C THR A 153 0.58 10.97 -2.00
N LYS A 154 0.57 11.16 -0.68
CA LYS A 154 -0.65 11.03 0.14
C LYS A 154 -1.77 11.98 -0.30
N PRO A 155 -1.52 13.27 -0.63
CA PRO A 155 -2.60 14.16 -1.06
C PRO A 155 -3.38 13.66 -2.28
N ILE A 156 -2.69 13.24 -3.35
CA ILE A 156 -3.35 12.71 -4.55
C ILE A 156 -4.02 11.35 -4.28
N PHE A 157 -3.42 10.52 -3.43
CA PHE A 157 -4.06 9.29 -2.95
C PHE A 157 -5.41 9.60 -2.26
N MET A 158 -5.45 10.59 -1.37
CA MET A 158 -6.66 10.98 -0.66
C MET A 158 -7.71 11.59 -1.60
N GLU A 159 -7.28 12.37 -2.61
CA GLU A 159 -8.19 12.88 -3.63
C GLU A 159 -8.84 11.73 -4.41
N ILE A 160 -8.05 10.71 -4.79
CA ILE A 160 -8.55 9.54 -5.51
C ILE A 160 -9.55 8.76 -4.65
N THR A 161 -9.23 8.44 -3.39
CA THR A 161 -10.15 7.68 -2.53
C THR A 161 -11.42 8.44 -2.22
N ALA A 162 -11.32 9.75 -1.93
CA ALA A 162 -12.50 10.60 -1.72
C ALA A 162 -13.39 10.65 -2.97
N TRP A 163 -12.79 10.77 -4.16
CA TRP A 163 -13.54 10.73 -5.41
C TRP A 163 -14.20 9.37 -5.65
N LEU A 164 -13.50 8.27 -5.37
CA LEU A 164 -14.06 6.91 -5.47
C LEU A 164 -15.29 6.74 -4.59
N HIS A 165 -15.22 7.16 -3.32
CA HIS A 165 -16.36 7.08 -2.40
C HIS A 165 -17.52 8.00 -2.80
N GLN A 166 -17.21 9.16 -3.39
CA GLN A 166 -18.25 10.07 -3.90
C GLN A 166 -18.99 9.47 -5.10
N GLN A 167 -18.27 8.90 -6.06
CA GLN A 167 -18.85 8.37 -7.30
C GLN A 167 -19.39 6.94 -7.15
N PHE A 168 -18.79 6.15 -6.26
CA PHE A 168 -19.11 4.75 -6.02
C PHE A 168 -19.23 4.45 -4.52
N PRO A 169 -20.30 4.91 -3.84
CA PRO A 169 -20.45 4.77 -2.38
C PRO A 169 -20.46 3.33 -1.86
N ASP A 170 -20.79 2.37 -2.72
CA ASP A 170 -20.84 0.94 -2.38
C ASP A 170 -19.56 0.18 -2.77
N LEU A 171 -18.54 0.86 -3.28
CA LEU A 171 -17.30 0.23 -3.73
C LEU A 171 -16.32 0.04 -2.56
N PRO A 172 -15.92 -1.20 -2.23
CA PRO A 172 -14.88 -1.41 -1.23
C PRO A 172 -13.53 -0.97 -1.77
N VAL A 173 -12.89 -0.08 -1.01
CA VAL A 173 -11.55 0.46 -1.20
C VAL A 173 -10.63 -0.20 -0.17
N LEU A 174 -9.69 -0.97 -0.70
CA LEU A 174 -8.62 -1.64 0.02
C LEU A 174 -7.36 -0.78 -0.13
N VAL A 175 -6.58 -0.60 0.93
CA VAL A 175 -5.37 0.24 0.87
C VAL A 175 -4.18 -0.50 1.45
N GLY A 176 -3.00 -0.27 0.87
CA GLY A 176 -1.74 -0.78 1.39
C GLY A 176 -0.56 0.04 0.90
N GLY A 177 0.63 -0.29 1.39
CA GLY A 177 1.86 0.43 1.09
C GLY A 177 2.52 1.00 2.33
N VAL A 178 3.73 1.56 2.14
CA VAL A 178 4.57 1.99 3.26
C VAL A 178 3.88 3.11 4.05
N GLN A 179 3.41 4.17 3.38
CA GLN A 179 2.71 5.26 4.06
C GLN A 179 1.41 4.79 4.73
N ALA A 180 0.63 3.93 4.05
CA ALA A 180 -0.59 3.36 4.64
C ALA A 180 -0.32 2.57 5.92
N SER A 181 0.84 1.92 6.03
CA SER A 181 1.22 1.15 7.22
C SER A 181 1.45 2.03 8.44
N TYR A 182 1.93 3.28 8.24
CA TYR A 182 2.15 4.23 9.32
C TYR A 182 0.89 5.03 9.65
N ASP A 183 0.10 5.37 8.64
CA ASP A 183 -1.06 6.28 8.78
C ASP A 183 -2.40 5.53 8.83
N PHE A 184 -2.42 4.21 9.02
CA PHE A 184 -3.64 3.39 8.88
C PHE A 184 -4.82 3.92 9.70
N GLN A 185 -4.56 4.43 10.90
CA GLN A 185 -5.60 4.97 11.77
C GLN A 185 -6.25 6.20 11.16
N GLU A 186 -5.44 7.17 10.72
CA GLU A 186 -5.93 8.38 10.04
C GLU A 186 -6.71 8.03 8.77
N LEU A 187 -6.19 7.10 7.97
CA LEU A 187 -6.83 6.69 6.71
C LEU A 187 -8.21 6.06 6.95
N LEU A 188 -8.37 5.28 8.01
CA LEU A 188 -9.65 4.66 8.36
C LEU A 188 -10.62 5.66 9.01
N GLU A 189 -10.14 6.54 9.88
CA GLU A 189 -10.95 7.59 10.52
C GLU A 189 -11.52 8.58 9.49
N GLN A 190 -10.72 8.97 8.50
CA GLN A 190 -11.15 9.82 7.39
C GLN A 190 -11.93 9.06 6.31
N ARG A 191 -12.17 7.77 6.50
CA ARG A 191 -12.88 6.88 5.57
C ARG A 191 -12.26 6.85 4.18
N CYS A 192 -10.93 6.89 4.09
CA CYS A 192 -10.21 6.69 2.82
C CYS A 192 -10.20 5.21 2.38
N ALA A 193 -10.51 4.27 3.28
CA ALA A 193 -10.52 2.84 3.01
C ALA A 193 -11.49 2.10 3.95
N GLU A 194 -11.95 0.93 3.52
CA GLU A 194 -12.65 -0.03 4.38
C GLU A 194 -11.64 -0.88 5.17
N VAL A 195 -10.49 -1.16 4.58
CA VAL A 195 -9.42 -1.96 5.18
C VAL A 195 -8.05 -1.50 4.69
N VAL A 196 -7.09 -1.48 5.63
CA VAL A 196 -5.70 -1.15 5.41
C VAL A 196 -4.83 -2.36 5.71
N PHE A 197 -4.03 -2.76 4.72
CA PHE A 197 -3.02 -3.79 4.82
C PHE A 197 -1.67 -3.16 5.16
N GLN A 198 -1.10 -3.58 6.28
CA GLN A 198 0.18 -3.04 6.75
C GLN A 198 1.34 -3.90 6.25
N ARG A 199 2.48 -3.25 5.99
CA ARG A 199 3.77 -3.87 5.62
C ARG A 199 3.65 -4.76 4.37
N GLU A 200 4.41 -5.85 4.33
CA GLU A 200 4.23 -6.92 3.34
C GLU A 200 2.95 -7.67 3.67
N SER A 201 2.05 -7.76 2.69
CA SER A 201 0.65 -8.10 2.96
C SER A 201 0.12 -9.22 2.08
N GLU A 202 0.98 -9.93 1.34
CA GLU A 202 0.59 -11.06 0.50
C GLU A 202 -0.22 -12.10 1.29
N SER A 203 0.27 -12.53 2.47
CA SER A 203 -0.44 -13.49 3.34
C SER A 203 -1.75 -12.91 3.88
N SER A 204 -1.73 -11.68 4.38
CA SER A 204 -2.90 -11.01 4.94
C SER A 204 -3.99 -10.80 3.88
N PHE A 205 -3.60 -10.41 2.68
CA PHE A 205 -4.46 -10.23 1.52
C PHE A 205 -5.04 -11.57 1.03
N ARG A 206 -4.22 -12.62 0.97
CA ARG A 206 -4.66 -14.00 0.68
C ARG A 206 -5.75 -14.44 1.65
N THR A 207 -5.52 -14.22 2.94
CA THR A 207 -6.46 -14.57 4.01
C THR A 207 -7.74 -13.74 3.92
N PHE A 208 -7.64 -12.44 3.66
CA PHE A 208 -8.79 -11.58 3.41
C PHE A 208 -9.65 -12.09 2.24
N LEU A 209 -9.05 -12.39 1.08
CA LEU A 209 -9.79 -12.91 -0.08
C LEU A 209 -10.43 -14.28 0.20
N ARG A 210 -9.72 -15.17 0.90
CA ARG A 210 -10.30 -16.45 1.36
C ARG A 210 -11.50 -16.22 2.27
N ASN A 211 -11.42 -15.24 3.16
CA ASN A 211 -12.51 -14.89 4.06
C ASN A 211 -13.71 -14.31 3.30
N CYS A 212 -13.51 -13.48 2.29
CA CYS A 212 -14.59 -13.06 1.39
C CYS A 212 -15.34 -14.27 0.82
N MET A 213 -14.61 -15.24 0.26
CA MET A 213 -15.19 -16.47 -0.31
C MET A 213 -15.91 -17.34 0.75
N ARG A 214 -15.35 -17.43 1.95
CA ARG A 214 -15.92 -18.20 3.08
C ARG A 214 -17.16 -17.55 3.68
N ALA A 215 -17.17 -16.22 3.83
CA ALA A 215 -18.30 -15.47 4.34
C ALA A 215 -19.56 -15.68 3.48
N ARG A 216 -19.39 -15.74 2.15
CA ARG A 216 -20.46 -16.11 1.21
C ARG A 216 -21.01 -17.51 1.46
N ALA A 217 -20.17 -18.45 1.89
CA ALA A 217 -20.56 -19.82 2.23
C ALA A 217 -21.04 -19.96 3.68
N SER A 218 -21.22 -18.86 4.41
CA SER A 218 -21.57 -18.84 5.84
C SER A 218 -20.59 -19.65 6.72
N LEU A 219 -19.32 -19.71 6.29
CA LEU A 219 -18.25 -20.38 7.00
C LEU A 219 -17.55 -19.41 7.95
N SER A 220 -16.92 -19.96 9.00
CA SER A 220 -16.12 -19.18 9.94
C SER A 220 -14.96 -18.47 9.24
N VAL A 221 -14.78 -17.19 9.58
CA VAL A 221 -13.68 -16.33 9.10
C VAL A 221 -12.81 -15.91 10.28
N ALA A 222 -11.51 -15.78 10.05
CA ALA A 222 -10.55 -15.33 11.05
C ALA A 222 -9.84 -14.07 10.57
N PRO A 223 -9.62 -13.07 11.43
CA PRO A 223 -8.94 -11.85 11.03
C PRO A 223 -7.50 -12.15 10.57
N PRO A 224 -7.05 -11.60 9.42
CA PRO A 224 -5.65 -11.66 9.02
C PRO A 224 -4.78 -10.83 9.99
N HIS A 225 -3.54 -11.24 10.21
CA HIS A 225 -2.55 -10.42 10.91
C HIS A 225 -2.16 -9.20 10.08
N GLY A 226 -1.72 -8.11 10.73
CA GLY A 226 -1.17 -6.95 10.05
C GLY A 226 -2.20 -6.18 9.21
N VAL A 227 -3.45 -6.17 9.65
CA VAL A 227 -4.57 -5.50 8.97
C VAL A 227 -5.30 -4.61 9.96
N ALA A 228 -5.71 -3.43 9.51
CA ALA A 228 -6.63 -2.58 10.24
C ALA A 228 -7.90 -2.33 9.41
N PHE A 229 -9.05 -2.24 10.06
CA PHE A 229 -10.32 -1.99 9.38
C PHE A 229 -11.27 -1.14 10.23
N GLY A 230 -12.20 -0.45 9.57
CA GLY A 230 -13.25 0.30 10.24
C GLY A 230 -14.48 -0.59 10.52
N CYS A 231 -14.96 -0.61 11.76
CA CYS A 231 -16.21 -1.29 12.10
C CYS A 231 -16.96 -0.57 13.22
N ASP A 232 -18.22 -0.23 12.99
CA ASP A 232 -19.09 0.50 13.93
C ASP A 232 -18.54 1.86 14.39
N GLY A 233 -17.81 2.55 13.51
CA GLY A 233 -17.18 3.83 13.84
C GLY A 233 -15.90 3.71 14.67
N GLU A 234 -15.41 2.48 14.90
CA GLU A 234 -14.12 2.22 15.55
C GLU A 234 -13.10 1.73 14.52
N VAL A 235 -11.83 2.13 14.70
CA VAL A 235 -10.69 1.50 14.02
C VAL A 235 -10.26 0.28 14.82
N ILE A 236 -10.23 -0.88 14.16
CA ILE A 236 -9.80 -2.15 14.75
C ILE A 236 -8.50 -2.56 14.08
N GLU A 237 -7.43 -2.69 14.88
CA GLU A 237 -6.15 -3.23 14.43
C GLU A 237 -6.04 -4.71 14.79
N CYS A 238 -5.67 -5.53 13.80
CA CYS A 238 -5.33 -6.94 14.00
C CYS A 238 -3.81 -7.04 14.19
N PRO A 239 -3.34 -7.23 15.43
CA PRO A 239 -1.91 -7.22 15.72
C PRO A 239 -1.21 -8.43 15.09
N GLY A 240 0.11 -8.35 15.03
CA GLY A 240 0.95 -9.38 14.47
C GLY A 240 1.37 -9.08 13.04
N MET A 241 2.24 -9.94 12.52
CA MET A 241 2.76 -9.85 11.17
C MET A 241 3.06 -11.26 10.71
N ASP A 242 2.55 -11.61 9.54
CA ASP A 242 3.01 -12.79 8.84
C ASP A 242 4.29 -12.41 8.12
N LEU A 243 5.38 -13.10 8.45
CA LEU A 243 6.57 -13.03 7.59
C LEU A 243 6.22 -13.69 6.25
N PRO A 244 6.65 -13.11 5.12
CA PRO A 244 6.45 -13.74 3.81
C PRO A 244 7.01 -15.17 3.85
N SER A 245 6.19 -16.14 3.46
CA SER A 245 6.65 -17.51 3.29
C SER A 245 7.56 -17.64 2.06
N GLU A 246 8.31 -18.73 1.92
CA GLU A 246 9.06 -19.00 0.68
C GLU A 246 8.12 -18.99 -0.54
N GLU A 247 6.89 -19.51 -0.40
CA GLU A 247 5.88 -19.47 -1.46
C GLU A 247 5.44 -18.04 -1.84
N ASP A 248 5.40 -17.12 -0.87
CA ASP A 248 5.06 -15.72 -1.14
C ASP A 248 6.22 -14.98 -1.82
N ILE A 249 7.46 -15.32 -1.46
CA ILE A 249 8.68 -14.72 -2.04
C ILE A 249 8.89 -15.19 -3.48
N ASP A 250 8.74 -16.49 -3.73
CA ASP A 250 8.97 -17.15 -5.02
C ASP A 250 7.74 -17.16 -5.94
N LEU A 251 6.70 -16.40 -5.57
CA LEU A 251 5.48 -16.28 -6.34
C LEU A 251 5.76 -15.78 -7.77
N ASP A 252 5.35 -16.56 -8.77
CA ASP A 252 5.60 -16.22 -10.17
C ASP A 252 4.68 -15.10 -10.66
N ILE A 253 5.22 -13.90 -10.74
CA ILE A 253 4.51 -12.71 -11.23
C ILE A 253 4.62 -12.52 -12.76
N ARG A 254 5.39 -13.33 -13.49
CA ARG A 254 5.61 -13.16 -14.94
C ARG A 254 4.31 -13.09 -15.75
N PRO A 255 3.28 -13.95 -15.49
CA PRO A 255 2.01 -13.88 -16.21
C PRO A 255 1.24 -12.57 -16.02
N PHE A 256 1.56 -11.80 -14.98
CA PHE A 256 0.83 -10.58 -14.62
C PHE A 256 1.47 -9.31 -15.21
N TYR A 257 2.64 -9.42 -15.85
CA TYR A 257 3.18 -8.29 -16.61
C TYR A 257 2.30 -7.91 -17.80
N ASP A 258 1.46 -8.82 -18.31
CA ASP A 258 0.46 -8.51 -19.34
C ASP A 258 -0.62 -7.53 -18.87
N LEU A 259 -0.75 -7.32 -17.54
CA LEU A 259 -1.68 -6.34 -16.97
C LEU A 259 -1.17 -4.90 -17.08
N ILE A 260 0.10 -4.70 -17.45
CA ILE A 260 0.73 -3.38 -17.58
C ILE A 260 1.48 -3.28 -18.92
N PRO A 261 1.60 -2.08 -19.50
CA PRO A 261 2.35 -1.89 -20.74
C PRO A 261 3.87 -1.82 -20.48
N ILE A 262 4.46 -2.85 -19.84
CA ILE A 262 5.86 -2.84 -19.35
C ILE A 262 6.88 -2.43 -20.42
N ALA A 263 6.67 -2.84 -21.67
CA ALA A 263 7.53 -2.51 -22.80
C ALA A 263 7.57 -1.00 -23.11
N GLU A 264 6.59 -0.22 -22.67
CA GLU A 264 6.49 1.22 -22.91
C GLU A 264 7.07 2.08 -21.79
N TYR A 265 7.32 1.54 -20.58
CA TYR A 265 7.73 2.34 -19.40
C TYR A 265 8.98 3.18 -19.66
N HIS A 266 9.97 2.62 -20.35
CA HIS A 266 11.22 3.31 -20.69
C HIS A 266 11.03 4.52 -21.63
N ARG A 267 9.88 4.64 -22.31
CA ARG A 267 9.60 5.71 -23.27
C ARG A 267 9.12 6.99 -22.61
N TYR A 268 8.46 6.89 -21.45
CA TYR A 268 7.75 8.01 -20.82
C TYR A 268 8.33 8.41 -19.46
N GLY A 269 9.30 7.67 -18.93
CA GLY A 269 10.01 8.05 -17.72
C GLY A 269 11.37 7.40 -17.60
N SER A 270 11.94 7.51 -16.41
CA SER A 270 13.26 6.97 -16.06
C SER A 270 13.16 5.95 -14.93
N LEU A 271 14.06 4.96 -14.85
CA LEU A 271 14.17 4.05 -13.70
C LEU A 271 15.31 4.42 -12.76
N ALA A 272 16.22 5.30 -13.20
CA ALA A 272 17.33 5.82 -12.42
C ALA A 272 17.96 6.99 -13.18
N ALA A 273 18.78 7.80 -12.50
CA ALA A 273 19.61 8.81 -13.16
C ALA A 273 20.45 8.20 -14.31
N PHE A 274 20.89 6.95 -14.16
CA PHE A 274 21.69 6.24 -15.17
C PHE A 274 20.93 5.80 -16.42
N SER A 275 19.61 5.63 -16.32
CA SER A 275 18.79 5.23 -17.47
C SER A 275 18.83 6.25 -18.61
N ARG A 276 19.09 7.53 -18.30
CA ARG A 276 19.26 8.61 -19.29
C ARG A 276 20.59 8.55 -20.04
N TYR A 277 21.64 7.99 -19.44
CA TYR A 277 22.97 7.93 -20.06
C TYR A 277 23.12 6.76 -21.04
N ASN A 278 22.28 5.73 -20.96
CA ASN A 278 22.39 4.54 -21.79
C ASN A 278 21.81 4.72 -23.22
N GLY A 279 21.15 5.84 -23.49
CA GLY A 279 20.49 6.16 -24.76
C GLY A 279 18.97 6.07 -24.65
N GLU A 280 18.27 7.00 -25.28
CA GLU A 280 16.81 7.20 -25.12
C GLU A 280 15.94 6.05 -25.63
N ASP A 281 16.47 5.25 -26.54
CA ASP A 281 15.77 4.12 -27.19
C ASP A 281 16.09 2.76 -26.57
N LYS A 282 16.98 2.71 -25.57
CA LYS A 282 17.32 1.43 -24.94
C LYS A 282 16.26 1.04 -23.92
N PRO A 283 15.61 -0.13 -24.06
CA PRO A 283 14.67 -0.59 -23.06
C PRO A 283 15.38 -0.94 -21.76
N PHE A 284 14.75 -0.60 -20.64
CA PHE A 284 15.20 -0.94 -19.30
C PHE A 284 14.00 -1.30 -18.42
N ALA A 285 14.21 -2.20 -17.46
CA ALA A 285 13.21 -2.65 -16.50
C ALA A 285 13.90 -2.95 -15.15
N THR A 286 13.13 -2.91 -14.07
CA THR A 286 13.58 -3.34 -12.74
C THR A 286 13.13 -4.77 -12.47
N VAL A 287 13.95 -5.50 -11.71
CA VAL A 287 13.60 -6.81 -11.16
C VAL A 287 13.88 -6.78 -9.66
N LEU A 288 12.91 -7.22 -8.87
CA LEU A 288 13.06 -7.37 -7.42
C LEU A 288 13.65 -8.75 -7.11
N ALA A 289 14.96 -8.83 -6.99
CA ALA A 289 15.65 -10.11 -6.75
C ALA A 289 15.65 -10.55 -5.27
N LYS A 290 15.56 -9.59 -4.34
CA LYS A 290 15.54 -9.83 -2.89
C LYS A 290 14.69 -8.78 -2.20
N ARG A 291 14.12 -9.16 -1.05
CA ARG A 291 13.31 -8.30 -0.18
C ARG A 291 13.97 -8.18 1.19
N GLY A 292 13.64 -7.11 1.91
CA GLY A 292 14.19 -6.79 3.22
C GLY A 292 15.57 -6.11 3.16
N CYS A 293 15.90 -5.43 4.26
CA CYS A 293 17.19 -4.77 4.46
C CYS A 293 17.69 -5.09 5.87
N ARG A 294 18.97 -5.47 6.01
CA ARG A 294 19.60 -5.75 7.31
C ARG A 294 20.02 -4.49 8.08
N ALA A 295 19.91 -3.32 7.45
CA ALA A 295 20.37 -2.08 8.04
C ALA A 295 19.44 -1.64 9.19
N GLN A 296 20.03 -1.13 10.28
CA GLN A 296 19.33 -0.54 11.41
C GLN A 296 19.35 0.99 11.27
N CYS A 297 18.79 1.48 10.16
CA CYS A 297 18.78 2.89 9.81
C CYS A 297 17.94 3.72 10.79
#